data_AF-A0A318J8P2-F1
#
_entry.id   AF-A0A318J8P2-F1
#
_cell.length_a   1.000
_cell.length_b   1.000
_cell.length_c   1.000
_cell.angle_alpha   90.00
_cell.angle_beta   90.00
_cell.angle_gamma   90.00
#
_symmetry.space_group_name_H-M   'P 1'
#
loop_
_entity.id
_entity.type
_entity.pdbx_description
1 polymer ?
#
loop_
_entity_poly.entity_id
_entity_poly.type
_entity_poly.pdbx_seq_one_letter_code
_entity_poly.pdbx_strand_id
1 'polypeptide(L)'
;MKKALATLLALLAMQTTLVHAADDTASLTAKVAQFIDEWHDDAAHARLQYFDKMAKDGVYIGTDKTERWTRDEFKAWAKRFFERPSAWAFKSFNRHISMSEDRKFIWFDEQLQTQMGICQATGVIEQTAKGFEIRHYQLSLTVPNDLTDYLAAGVKKLEEKQAGQTPKK
;
A
#
# COMPACT_ATOMS: atom_id res chain seq x y z
N MET A 1 33.55 11.11 -42.85
CA MET A 1 34.03 10.14 -41.84
C MET A 1 33.92 10.68 -40.41
N LYS A 2 34.54 11.82 -40.04
CA LYS A 2 34.49 12.36 -38.67
C LYS A 2 33.07 12.62 -38.12
N LYS A 3 32.15 13.12 -38.96
CA LYS A 3 30.74 13.32 -38.56
C LYS A 3 30.01 11.99 -38.28
N ALA A 4 30.17 10.99 -39.14
CA ALA A 4 29.56 9.67 -38.97
C ALA A 4 30.11 8.91 -37.75
N LEU A 5 31.39 9.08 -37.41
CA LEU A 5 32.00 8.50 -36.21
C LEU A 5 31.48 9.18 -34.93
N ALA A 6 31.26 10.51 -34.96
CA ALA A 6 30.67 11.25 -33.85
C ALA A 6 29.18 10.88 -33.62
N THR A 7 28.41 10.64 -34.68
CA THR A 7 27.01 10.17 -34.54
C THR A 7 26.94 8.75 -33.98
N LEU A 8 27.87 7.86 -34.35
CA LEU A 8 27.92 6.49 -33.85
C LEU A 8 28.32 6.44 -32.35
N LEU A 9 29.25 7.29 -31.91
CA LEU A 9 29.60 7.42 -30.49
C LEU A 9 28.45 7.99 -29.65
N ALA A 10 27.72 8.98 -30.17
CA ALA A 10 26.55 9.55 -29.49
C ALA A 10 25.40 8.54 -29.37
N LEU A 11 25.17 7.71 -30.40
CA LEU A 11 24.17 6.64 -30.37
C LEU A 11 24.54 5.54 -29.36
N LEU A 12 25.84 5.21 -29.24
CA LEU A 12 26.33 4.22 -28.27
C LEU A 12 26.24 4.74 -26.83
N ALA A 13 26.49 6.03 -26.59
CA ALA A 13 26.33 6.67 -25.27
C ALA A 13 24.86 6.83 -24.84
N MET A 14 23.93 7.01 -25.79
CA MET A 14 22.50 6.97 -25.50
C MET A 14 22.01 5.55 -25.15
N GLN A 15 22.58 4.51 -25.76
CA GLN A 15 22.21 3.14 -25.46
C GLN A 15 22.66 2.69 -24.05
N THR A 16 23.84 3.14 -23.59
CA THR A 16 24.33 2.79 -22.24
C THR A 16 23.52 3.43 -21.11
N THR A 17 23.05 4.66 -21.28
CA THR A 17 22.26 5.38 -20.26
C THR A 17 20.86 4.79 -20.05
N LEU A 18 20.20 4.35 -21.14
CA LEU A 18 18.89 3.70 -21.06
C LEU A 18 18.92 2.34 -20.35
N VAL A 19 19.97 1.55 -20.58
CA VAL A 19 20.13 0.23 -19.93
C VAL A 19 20.35 0.38 -18.42
N HIS A 20 21.19 1.33 -17.99
CA HIS A 20 21.41 1.59 -16.56
C HIS A 20 20.14 2.07 -15.84
N ALA A 21 19.39 3.00 -16.45
CA ALA A 21 18.16 3.50 -15.85
C ALA A 21 17.07 2.43 -15.68
N ALA A 22 17.00 1.47 -16.61
CA ALA A 22 16.09 0.33 -16.54
C ALA A 22 16.49 -0.66 -15.42
N ASP A 23 17.78 -0.97 -15.30
CA ASP A 23 18.32 -1.86 -14.25
C ASP A 23 18.12 -1.26 -12.85
N ASP A 24 18.35 0.05 -12.71
CA ASP A 24 18.10 0.78 -11.47
C ASP A 24 16.61 0.76 -11.07
N THR A 25 15.71 0.82 -12.06
CA THR A 25 14.25 0.76 -11.82
C THR A 25 13.83 -0.63 -11.38
N ALA A 26 14.30 -1.68 -12.05
CA ALA A 26 14.02 -3.06 -11.66
C ALA A 26 14.54 -3.37 -10.24
N SER A 27 15.76 -2.91 -9.93
CA SER A 27 16.34 -3.04 -8.58
C SER A 27 15.51 -2.32 -7.52
N LEU A 28 15.04 -1.09 -7.80
CA LEU A 28 14.21 -0.34 -6.87
C LEU A 28 12.84 -1.01 -6.65
N THR A 29 12.18 -1.44 -7.71
CA THR A 29 10.90 -2.16 -7.64
C THR A 29 11.01 -3.42 -6.76
N ALA A 30 12.09 -4.20 -6.90
CA ALA A 30 12.32 -5.38 -6.07
C ALA A 30 12.50 -5.02 -4.57
N LYS A 31 13.24 -3.95 -4.26
CA LYS A 31 13.42 -3.47 -2.88
C LYS A 31 12.12 -2.98 -2.26
N VAL A 32 11.29 -2.29 -3.04
CA VAL A 32 9.96 -1.84 -2.61
C VAL A 32 9.05 -3.04 -2.35
N ALA A 33 9.03 -4.02 -3.25
CA ALA A 33 8.24 -5.24 -3.07
C ALA A 33 8.64 -5.97 -1.79
N GLN A 34 9.95 -6.14 -1.54
CA GLN A 34 10.45 -6.73 -0.31
C GLN A 34 10.03 -5.92 0.92
N PHE A 35 10.14 -4.60 0.89
CA PHE A 35 9.70 -3.73 1.99
C PHE A 35 8.21 -3.92 2.32
N ILE A 36 7.34 -4.01 1.29
CA ILE A 36 5.90 -4.26 1.46
C ILE A 36 5.67 -5.67 2.05
N ASP A 37 6.38 -6.69 1.55
CA ASP A 37 6.27 -8.06 2.05
C ASP A 37 6.70 -8.18 3.52
N GLU A 38 7.80 -7.53 3.90
CA GLU A 38 8.25 -7.48 5.29
C GLU A 38 7.27 -6.70 6.17
N TRP A 39 6.60 -5.67 5.64
CA TRP A 39 5.57 -4.94 6.35
C TRP A 39 4.35 -5.83 6.62
N HIS A 40 3.91 -6.62 5.64
CA HIS A 40 2.86 -7.62 5.85
C HIS A 40 3.29 -8.72 6.82
N ASP A 41 4.55 -9.17 6.75
CA ASP A 41 5.10 -10.18 7.67
C ASP A 41 5.15 -9.68 9.12
N ASP A 42 5.44 -8.38 9.33
CA ASP A 42 5.37 -7.77 10.67
C ASP A 42 3.95 -7.85 11.24
N ALA A 43 2.92 -7.56 10.44
CA ALA A 43 1.53 -7.68 10.88
C ALA A 43 1.14 -9.14 11.19
N ALA A 44 1.58 -10.08 10.34
CA ALA A 44 1.29 -11.50 10.50
C ALA A 44 1.88 -12.08 11.79
N HIS A 45 2.99 -11.51 12.28
CA HIS A 45 3.69 -11.93 13.49
C HIS A 45 3.57 -10.94 14.65
N ALA A 46 2.62 -9.99 14.57
CA ALA A 46 2.39 -8.98 15.60
C ALA A 46 3.65 -8.20 16.04
N ARG A 47 4.56 -7.93 15.10
CA ARG A 47 5.81 -7.20 15.35
C ARG A 47 5.56 -5.69 15.28
N LEU A 48 5.99 -4.95 16.31
CA LEU A 48 5.74 -3.49 16.40
C LEU A 48 6.45 -2.68 15.31
N GLN A 49 7.48 -3.25 14.68
CA GLN A 49 8.16 -2.73 13.49
C GLN A 49 7.18 -2.41 12.34
N TYR A 50 6.01 -3.07 12.33
CA TYR A 50 4.89 -2.74 11.45
C TYR A 50 4.56 -1.25 11.44
N PHE A 51 4.50 -0.63 12.63
CA PHE A 51 4.20 0.79 12.76
C PHE A 51 5.42 1.66 12.50
N ASP A 52 6.63 1.16 12.77
CA ASP A 52 7.86 1.92 12.54
C ASP A 52 8.17 2.10 11.03
N LYS A 53 7.63 1.22 10.18
CA LYS A 53 7.65 1.35 8.71
C LYS A 53 6.66 2.38 8.16
N MET A 54 5.80 2.96 9.00
CA MET A 54 4.91 4.05 8.61
C MET A 54 5.53 5.40 9.00
N ALA A 55 5.37 6.38 8.12
CA ALA A 55 5.73 7.77 8.40
C ALA A 55 4.97 8.27 9.63
N LYS A 56 5.56 9.22 10.37
CA LYS A 56 4.96 9.78 11.60
C LYS A 56 3.57 10.39 11.35
N ASP A 57 3.39 11.03 10.20
CA ASP A 57 2.13 11.60 9.71
C ASP A 57 1.38 10.67 8.74
N GLY A 58 1.81 9.40 8.65
CA GLY A 58 1.22 8.42 7.76
C GLY A 58 -0.23 8.11 8.11
N VAL A 59 -1.02 7.78 7.10
CA VAL A 59 -2.45 7.48 7.21
C VAL A 59 -2.73 6.02 6.89
N TYR A 60 -3.54 5.38 7.73
CA TYR A 60 -4.13 4.07 7.48
C TYR A 60 -5.65 4.20 7.34
N ILE A 61 -6.20 3.69 6.25
CA ILE A 61 -7.64 3.58 6.00
C ILE A 61 -8.01 2.10 5.99
N GLY A 62 -8.89 1.73 6.92
CA GLY A 62 -9.40 0.37 7.05
C GLY A 62 -10.58 0.10 6.12
N THR A 63 -11.28 -1.01 6.35
CA THR A 63 -12.38 -1.46 5.49
C THR A 63 -13.74 -0.88 5.91
N ASP A 64 -13.88 -0.44 7.17
CA ASP A 64 -15.10 0.26 7.61
C ASP A 64 -15.02 1.77 7.36
N LYS A 65 -16.17 2.41 7.07
CA LYS A 65 -16.26 3.83 6.69
C LYS A 65 -15.73 4.81 7.75
N THR A 66 -15.62 4.38 9.01
CA THR A 66 -15.10 5.19 10.12
C THR A 66 -13.60 5.00 10.34
N GLU A 67 -12.99 4.05 9.64
CA GLU A 67 -11.59 3.66 9.82
C GLU A 67 -10.66 4.54 8.99
N ARG A 68 -10.29 5.68 9.58
CA ARG A 68 -9.22 6.53 9.09
C ARG A 68 -8.39 7.03 10.26
N TRP A 69 -7.13 6.65 10.30
CA TRP A 69 -6.25 6.96 11.43
C TRP A 69 -4.91 7.50 10.95
N THR A 70 -4.33 8.41 11.72
CA THR A 70 -2.88 8.61 11.70
C THR A 70 -2.17 7.37 12.25
N ARG A 71 -0.89 7.20 11.96
CA ARG A 71 -0.09 6.06 12.45
C ARG A 71 -0.25 5.81 13.95
N ASP A 72 -0.16 6.84 14.77
CA ASP A 72 -0.17 6.68 16.23
C ASP A 72 -1.58 6.36 16.75
N GLU A 73 -2.63 6.92 16.15
CA GLU A 73 -4.02 6.53 16.41
C GLU A 73 -4.28 5.08 16.01
N PHE A 74 -3.77 4.67 14.84
CA PHE A 74 -3.90 3.31 14.36
C PHE A 74 -3.18 2.33 15.28
N LYS A 75 -1.95 2.65 15.70
CA LYS A 75 -1.18 1.86 16.65
C LYS A 75 -1.92 1.68 17.99
N ALA A 76 -2.53 2.74 18.50
CA ALA A 76 -3.32 2.69 19.73
C ALA A 76 -4.56 1.79 19.57
N TRP A 77 -5.32 1.97 18.48
CA TRP A 77 -6.49 1.14 18.16
C TRP A 77 -6.11 -0.34 17.94
N ALA A 78 -4.98 -0.58 17.28
CA ALA A 78 -4.51 -1.89 16.89
C ALA A 78 -3.90 -2.70 18.05
N LYS A 79 -3.61 -2.06 19.20
CA LYS A 79 -2.92 -2.67 20.34
C LYS A 79 -3.47 -4.05 20.71
N ARG A 80 -4.80 -4.19 20.78
CA ARG A 80 -5.48 -5.46 21.14
C ARG A 80 -5.24 -6.62 20.16
N PHE A 81 -4.86 -6.31 18.92
CA PHE A 81 -4.55 -7.31 17.89
C PHE A 81 -3.08 -7.70 17.94
N PHE A 82 -2.18 -6.76 18.25
CA PHE A 82 -0.74 -6.99 18.39
C PHE A 82 -0.33 -7.60 19.74
N GLU A 83 -1.26 -7.73 20.70
CA GLU A 83 -1.07 -8.51 21.93
C GLU A 83 -1.26 -10.03 21.73
N ARG A 84 -1.67 -10.44 20.52
CA ARG A 84 -1.86 -11.84 20.13
C ARG A 84 -0.65 -12.32 19.33
N PRO A 85 -0.49 -13.64 19.12
CA PRO A 85 0.61 -14.17 18.28
C PRO A 85 0.56 -13.71 16.81
N SER A 86 -0.58 -13.22 16.34
CA SER A 86 -0.80 -12.73 14.97
C SER A 86 -1.90 -11.66 14.97
N ALA A 87 -1.72 -10.59 14.20
CA ALA A 87 -2.74 -9.56 14.00
C ALA A 87 -3.53 -9.81 12.72
N TRP A 88 -2.87 -9.68 11.56
CA TRP A 88 -3.48 -9.88 10.25
C TRP A 88 -2.51 -10.58 9.31
N ALA A 89 -3.00 -11.58 8.57
CA ALA A 89 -2.22 -12.26 7.55
C ALA A 89 -2.59 -11.71 6.17
N PHE A 90 -1.66 -10.97 5.57
CA PHE A 90 -1.80 -10.42 4.22
C PHE A 90 -0.77 -11.05 3.30
N LYS A 91 -1.23 -11.78 2.29
CA LYS A 91 -0.35 -12.37 1.28
C LYS A 91 -0.69 -11.84 -0.10
N SER A 92 0.23 -11.06 -0.66
CA SER A 92 0.08 -10.53 -2.01
C SER A 92 0.19 -11.63 -3.05
N PHE A 93 -0.69 -11.58 -4.06
CA PHE A 93 -0.64 -12.47 -5.23
C PHE A 93 -0.73 -11.73 -6.56
N ASN A 94 -1.03 -10.45 -6.52
CA ASN A 94 -0.98 -9.56 -7.67
C ASN A 94 -0.59 -8.17 -7.18
N ARG A 95 0.60 -7.70 -7.51
CA ARG A 95 1.13 -6.39 -7.06
C ARG A 95 1.64 -5.60 -8.25
N HIS A 96 1.20 -4.35 -8.33
CA HIS A 96 1.67 -3.37 -9.28
C HIS A 96 2.38 -2.26 -8.52
N ILE A 97 3.57 -1.86 -8.98
CA ILE A 97 4.37 -0.79 -8.36
C ILE A 97 4.66 0.24 -9.45
N SER A 98 4.46 1.50 -9.12
CA SER A 98 4.73 2.67 -9.96
C SER A 98 5.40 3.75 -9.11
N MET A 99 6.11 4.68 -9.75
CA MET A 99 6.89 5.69 -9.03
C MET A 99 6.97 6.99 -9.81
N SER A 100 7.21 8.09 -9.09
CA SER A 100 7.49 9.40 -9.67
C SER A 100 8.80 9.39 -10.45
N GLU A 101 8.98 10.37 -11.35
CA GLU A 101 10.20 10.49 -12.16
C GLU A 101 11.46 10.67 -11.29
N ASP A 102 11.34 11.39 -10.17
CA ASP A 102 12.40 11.58 -9.17
C ASP A 102 12.56 10.38 -8.22
N ARG A 103 11.71 9.35 -8.37
CA ARG A 103 11.66 8.12 -7.56
C ARG A 103 11.42 8.35 -6.06
N LYS A 104 11.08 9.58 -5.67
CA LYS A 104 10.84 9.94 -4.26
C LYS A 104 9.54 9.35 -3.75
N PHE A 105 8.50 9.34 -4.58
CA PHE A 105 7.21 8.77 -4.24
C PHE A 105 6.95 7.53 -5.09
N ILE A 106 6.52 6.48 -4.41
CA ILE A 106 6.21 5.19 -5.00
C ILE A 106 4.78 4.87 -4.60
N TRP A 107 3.93 4.48 -5.54
CA TRP A 107 2.58 3.99 -5.23
C TRP A 107 2.44 2.57 -5.73
N PHE A 108 1.68 1.79 -4.98
CA PHE A 108 1.40 0.41 -5.32
C PHE A 108 -0.07 0.11 -5.13
N ASP A 109 -0.55 -0.84 -5.91
CA ASP A 109 -1.79 -1.52 -5.66
C ASP A 109 -1.54 -3.03 -5.65
N GLU A 110 -2.29 -3.74 -4.80
CA GLU A 110 -2.17 -5.18 -4.71
C GLU A 110 -3.47 -5.86 -4.33
N GLN A 111 -3.60 -7.10 -4.78
CA GLN A 111 -4.60 -8.03 -4.27
C GLN A 111 -3.96 -8.96 -3.24
N LEU A 112 -4.66 -9.10 -2.12
CA LEU A 112 -4.22 -9.81 -0.92
C LEU A 112 -5.15 -10.99 -0.65
N GLN A 113 -4.58 -12.16 -0.39
CA GLN A 113 -5.27 -13.21 0.35
C GLN A 113 -5.29 -12.83 1.83
N THR A 114 -6.48 -12.81 2.43
CA THR A 114 -6.70 -12.41 3.83
C THR A 114 -7.72 -13.31 4.51
N GLN A 115 -7.86 -13.19 5.84
CA GLN A 115 -8.94 -13.83 6.59
C GLN A 115 -10.36 -13.37 6.21
N MET A 116 -10.51 -12.23 5.52
CA MET A 116 -11.79 -11.68 5.09
C MET A 116 -12.15 -12.07 3.65
N GLY A 117 -11.33 -12.87 2.99
CA GLY A 117 -11.37 -13.11 1.55
C GLY A 117 -10.34 -12.26 0.80
N ILE A 118 -10.56 -12.04 -0.49
CA ILE A 118 -9.68 -11.20 -1.30
C ILE A 118 -9.91 -9.73 -0.91
N CYS A 119 -8.83 -9.02 -0.62
CA CYS A 119 -8.84 -7.58 -0.43
C CYS A 119 -7.99 -6.91 -1.51
N GLN A 120 -8.35 -5.68 -1.86
CA GLN A 120 -7.52 -4.77 -2.63
C GLN A 120 -6.88 -3.79 -1.66
N ALA A 121 -5.58 -3.60 -1.76
CA ALA A 121 -4.87 -2.56 -1.06
C ALA A 121 -4.23 -1.59 -2.03
N THR A 122 -4.13 -0.33 -1.62
CA THR A 122 -3.36 0.70 -2.32
C THR A 122 -2.54 1.46 -1.31
N GLY A 123 -1.27 1.73 -1.62
CA GLY A 123 -0.40 2.48 -0.73
C GLY A 123 0.52 3.45 -1.46
N VAL A 124 1.02 4.41 -0.68
CA VAL A 124 2.04 5.37 -1.09
C VAL A 124 3.22 5.24 -0.13
N ILE A 125 4.40 5.08 -0.69
CA ILE A 125 5.69 5.01 -0.01
C ILE A 125 6.50 6.25 -0.38
N GLU A 126 7.16 6.85 0.60
CA GLU A 126 8.23 7.80 0.33
C GLU A 126 9.60 7.15 0.54
N GLN A 127 10.49 7.34 -0.43
CA GLN A 127 11.89 7.04 -0.27
C GLN A 127 12.59 8.20 0.45
N THR A 128 12.97 7.97 1.69
CA THR A 128 13.69 8.94 2.53
C THR A 128 15.19 8.61 2.58
N ALA A 129 15.99 9.51 3.16
CA ALA A 129 17.39 9.23 3.45
C ALA A 129 17.60 8.04 4.43
N LYS A 130 16.56 7.66 5.19
CA LYS A 130 16.59 6.55 6.17
C LYS A 130 16.04 5.24 5.61
N GLY A 131 15.54 5.23 4.36
CA GLY A 131 14.84 4.11 3.76
C GLY A 131 13.40 4.45 3.41
N PHE A 132 12.58 3.41 3.21
CA PHE A 132 11.17 3.56 2.83
C PHE A 132 10.26 3.77 4.02
N GLU A 133 9.26 4.63 3.86
CA GLU A 133 8.19 4.83 4.83
C GLU A 133 6.83 4.82 4.13
N ILE A 134 5.84 4.12 4.69
CA ILE A 134 4.44 4.15 4.25
C ILE A 134 3.85 5.51 4.67
N ARG A 135 3.45 6.31 3.68
CA ARG A 135 2.77 7.61 3.87
C ARG A 135 1.26 7.47 3.87
N HIS A 136 0.73 6.55 3.06
CA HIS A 136 -0.68 6.31 2.96
C HIS A 136 -0.92 4.84 2.67
N TYR A 137 -1.94 4.25 3.28
CA TYR A 137 -2.39 2.90 2.96
C TYR A 137 -3.91 2.82 3.10
N GLN A 138 -4.56 2.17 2.15
CA GLN A 138 -5.98 1.87 2.17
C GLN A 138 -6.20 0.39 1.87
N LEU A 139 -7.00 -0.27 2.70
CA LEU A 139 -7.46 -1.63 2.51
C LEU A 139 -8.95 -1.63 2.17
N SER A 140 -9.37 -2.45 1.21
CA SER A 140 -10.78 -2.56 0.81
C SER A 140 -11.14 -4.01 0.51
N LEU A 141 -12.34 -4.42 0.91
CA LEU A 141 -12.90 -5.70 0.49
C LEU A 141 -13.19 -5.66 -1.01
N THR A 142 -12.78 -6.68 -1.76
CA THR A 142 -13.17 -6.79 -3.16
C THR A 142 -14.58 -7.38 -3.25
N VAL A 143 -15.55 -6.52 -3.57
CA VAL A 143 -16.95 -6.92 -3.74
C VAL A 143 -17.16 -7.34 -5.21
N PRO A 144 -17.58 -8.58 -5.48
CA PRO A 144 -18.05 -8.97 -6.82
C PRO A 144 -19.24 -8.09 -7.22
N ASN A 145 -19.25 -7.63 -8.47
CA ASN A 145 -20.29 -6.72 -8.95
C ASN A 145 -21.71 -7.26 -8.74
N ASP A 146 -21.90 -8.58 -8.89
CA ASP A 146 -23.18 -9.28 -8.67
C ASP A 146 -23.72 -9.17 -7.23
N LEU A 147 -22.88 -8.82 -6.25
CA LEU A 147 -23.25 -8.62 -4.85
C LEU A 147 -23.49 -7.15 -4.48
N THR A 148 -23.25 -6.22 -5.41
CA THR A 148 -23.27 -4.77 -5.12
C THR A 148 -24.63 -4.31 -4.61
N ASP A 149 -25.72 -4.67 -5.30
CA ASP A 149 -27.07 -4.24 -4.92
C ASP A 149 -27.48 -4.79 -3.55
N TYR A 150 -27.14 -6.05 -3.28
CA TYR A 150 -27.39 -6.69 -1.99
C TYR A 150 -26.67 -5.98 -0.85
N LEU A 151 -25.38 -5.67 -1.03
CA LEU A 151 -24.58 -4.99 -0.02
C LEU A 151 -25.04 -3.53 0.17
N ALA A 152 -25.31 -2.81 -0.92
CA ALA A 152 -25.81 -1.44 -0.86
C ALA A 152 -27.13 -1.34 -0.08
N ALA A 153 -28.06 -2.28 -0.33
CA ALA A 153 -29.31 -2.36 0.42
C ALA A 153 -29.09 -2.66 1.91
N GLY A 154 -28.16 -3.57 2.23
CA GLY A 154 -27.77 -3.89 3.59
C GLY A 154 -27.17 -2.71 4.35
N VAL A 155 -26.23 -1.99 3.71
CA VAL A 155 -25.60 -0.78 4.26
C VAL A 155 -26.66 0.28 4.55
N LYS A 156 -27.52 0.59 3.57
CA LYS A 156 -28.60 1.58 3.74
C LYS A 156 -29.48 1.27 4.94
N LYS A 157 -29.91 0.01 5.08
CA LYS A 157 -30.77 -0.43 6.21
C LYS A 157 -30.08 -0.27 7.57
N LEU A 158 -28.78 -0.57 7.65
CA LEU A 158 -28.02 -0.40 8.88
C LEU A 158 -27.88 1.07 9.25
N GLU A 159 -27.61 1.94 8.27
CA GLU A 159 -27.47 3.38 8.47
C GLU A 159 -28.79 4.02 8.91
N GLU A 160 -29.92 3.67 8.29
CA GLU A 160 -31.25 4.14 8.70
C GLU A 160 -31.59 3.73 10.14
N LYS A 161 -31.29 2.47 10.51
CA LYS A 161 -31.49 1.97 11.87
C LYS A 161 -30.65 2.75 12.89
N GLN A 162 -29.40 3.05 12.56
CA GLN A 162 -28.51 3.83 13.43
C GLN A 162 -28.99 5.29 13.55
N ALA A 163 -29.43 5.91 12.46
CA ALA A 163 -29.98 7.26 12.47
C ALA A 163 -31.24 7.37 13.34
N GLY A 164 -32.15 6.39 13.24
CA GLY A 164 -33.38 6.32 14.03
C GLY A 164 -33.21 6.00 15.53
N GLN A 165 -32.03 5.55 15.95
CA GLN A 165 -31.70 5.26 17.36
C GLN A 165 -31.04 6.45 18.09
N THR A 166 -30.80 7.57 17.39
CA THR A 166 -30.28 8.78 18.03
C THR A 166 -31.35 9.34 18.99
N PRO A 167 -31.07 9.49 20.30
CA PRO A 167 -32.06 10.02 21.23
C PRO A 167 -32.44 11.44 20.79
N LYS A 168 -33.75 11.70 20.62
CA LYS A 168 -34.25 13.07 20.49
C LYS A 168 -33.83 13.81 21.77
N LYS A 169 -32.96 14.80 21.62
CA LYS A 169 -32.63 15.75 22.68
C LYS A 169 -33.89 16.46 23.17
#